data_AF-A0A9P5DPW2-F1
#
_entry.id   AF-A0A9P5DPW2-F1
#
_cell.length_a   1.000
_cell.length_b   1.000
_cell.length_c   1.000
_cell.angle_alpha   90.00
_cell.angle_beta   90.00
_cell.angle_gamma   90.00
#
_symmetry.space_group_name_H-M   'P 1'
#
loop_
_entity.id
_entity.type
_entity.pdbx_description
1 polymer ?
#
loop_
_entity_poly.entity_id
_entity_poly.type
_entity_poly.pdbx_seq_one_letter_code
_entity_poly.pdbx_strand_id
1 'polypeptide(L)'
;MPPTTPYCGIPRVAIVFARLMVQGKSQGVKPFIVFLSDADAMRPGVSSRILPTRPGTKPLDHAITTFNRVQLPSNALLVSPTKPENERAEFLCHIRRVAVGTLSLSIMGISAIRVGTRIAALYSERRTITAPDGHSAMPIISFSTQQRPIVEGWVQGKVLTAFAHWAVGMCPDPARPTQ
;
A
#
# COMPACT_ATOMS: atom_id res chain seq x y z
N MET A 1 4.10 -4.00 2.85
CA MET A 1 5.24 -4.92 2.74
C MET A 1 4.70 -6.32 2.50
N PRO A 2 5.19 -7.02 1.46
CA PRO A 2 4.72 -8.37 1.15
C PRO A 2 5.09 -9.35 2.27
N PRO A 3 4.28 -10.39 2.47
CA PRO A 3 4.62 -11.51 3.34
C PRO A 3 5.78 -12.31 2.75
N THR A 4 6.83 -12.57 3.52
CA THR A 4 8.05 -13.24 3.04
C THR A 4 8.43 -14.45 3.88
N THR A 5 7.52 -14.96 4.71
CA THR A 5 7.72 -16.20 5.46
C THR A 5 6.88 -17.34 4.88
N PRO A 6 7.22 -18.61 5.21
CA PRO A 6 6.42 -19.77 4.81
C PRO A 6 5.13 -19.93 5.63
N TYR A 7 4.76 -18.97 6.50
CA TYR A 7 3.64 -19.09 7.44
C TYR A 7 2.31 -19.50 6.81
N CYS A 8 2.04 -19.07 5.56
CA CYS A 8 0.80 -19.41 4.86
C CYS A 8 0.86 -20.70 4.04
N GLY A 9 1.96 -21.48 4.07
CA GLY A 9 2.08 -22.70 3.28
C GLY A 9 2.15 -22.47 1.76
N ILE A 10 2.53 -21.26 1.32
CA ILE A 10 2.53 -20.88 -0.10
C ILE A 10 3.96 -20.48 -0.50
N PRO A 11 4.52 -21.05 -1.60
CA PRO A 11 5.81 -20.64 -2.13
C PRO A 11 5.88 -19.13 -2.39
N ARG A 12 7.00 -18.50 -2.03
CA ARG A 12 7.20 -17.05 -2.13
C ARG A 12 8.30 -16.72 -3.12
N VAL A 13 8.00 -15.78 -4.00
CA VAL A 13 8.96 -15.13 -4.89
C VAL A 13 8.91 -13.63 -4.63
N ALA A 14 10.08 -12.98 -4.69
CA ALA A 14 10.18 -11.53 -4.54
C ALA A 14 11.03 -10.89 -5.64
N ILE A 15 10.76 -9.62 -5.88
CA ILE A 15 11.68 -8.73 -6.59
C ILE A 15 12.52 -8.03 -5.53
N VAL A 16 13.80 -8.38 -5.46
CA VAL A 16 14.77 -7.82 -4.52
C VAL A 16 15.56 -6.73 -5.24
N PHE A 17 15.52 -5.51 -4.71
CA PHE A 17 16.36 -4.42 -5.21
C PHE A 17 17.70 -4.44 -4.47
N ALA A 18 18.80 -4.60 -5.21
CA ALA A 18 20.14 -4.65 -4.65
C ALA A 18 21.15 -3.92 -5.56
N ARG A 19 22.28 -3.49 -4.99
CA ARG A 19 23.36 -2.89 -5.77
C ARG A 19 24.05 -3.98 -6.60
N LEU A 20 24.07 -3.83 -7.93
CA LEU A 20 24.80 -4.72 -8.82
C LEU A 20 26.29 -4.35 -8.78
N MET A 21 27.15 -5.32 -8.44
CA MET A 21 28.60 -5.15 -8.40
C MET A 21 29.25 -6.03 -9.47
N VAL A 22 30.03 -5.42 -10.37
CA VAL A 22 30.77 -6.11 -11.44
C VAL A 22 32.24 -5.71 -11.34
N GLN A 23 33.14 -6.68 -11.19
CA GLN A 23 34.58 -6.44 -11.02
C GLN A 23 34.88 -5.38 -9.93
N GLY A 24 34.18 -5.45 -8.80
CA GLY A 24 34.31 -4.50 -7.69
C GLY A 24 33.67 -3.12 -7.92
N LYS A 25 33.05 -2.85 -9.07
CA LYS A 25 32.41 -1.57 -9.40
C LYS A 25 30.89 -1.66 -9.35
N SER A 26 30.26 -0.65 -8.74
CA SER A 26 28.81 -0.50 -8.69
C SER A 26 28.24 -0.13 -10.07
N GLN A 27 27.20 -0.84 -10.49
CA GLN A 27 26.41 -0.60 -11.69
C GLN A 27 25.02 -0.02 -11.38
N GLY A 28 24.80 0.45 -10.15
CA GLY A 28 23.53 0.98 -9.67
C GLY A 28 22.66 -0.07 -8.95
N VAL A 29 21.46 0.35 -8.53
CA VAL A 29 20.48 -0.52 -7.87
C VAL A 29 19.60 -1.18 -8.92
N LYS A 30 19.58 -2.51 -8.96
CA LYS A 30 18.86 -3.29 -9.96
C LYS A 30 17.87 -4.26 -9.30
N PRO A 31 16.71 -4.54 -9.93
CA PRO A 31 15.77 -5.55 -9.48
C PRO A 31 16.20 -6.97 -9.89
N PHE A 32 16.16 -7.89 -8.93
CA PHE A 32 16.43 -9.32 -9.10
C PHE A 32 15.21 -10.14 -8.71
N ILE A 33 14.81 -11.12 -9.51
CA ILE A 33 13.81 -12.11 -9.09
C ILE A 33 14.47 -13.17 -8.21
N VAL A 34 13.91 -13.40 -7.02
CA VAL A 34 14.45 -14.33 -6.02
C VAL A 34 13.35 -15.21 -5.46
N PHE A 35 13.54 -16.53 -5.52
CA PHE A 35 12.72 -17.49 -4.80
C PHE A 35 13.10 -17.44 -3.32
N LEU A 36 12.15 -17.09 -2.45
CA LEU A 36 12.39 -16.89 -1.02
C LEU A 36 12.11 -18.16 -0.22
N SER A 37 10.99 -18.82 -0.49
CA SER A 37 10.56 -20.03 0.21
C SER A 37 9.79 -20.95 -0.71
N ASP A 38 9.84 -22.23 -0.42
CA ASP A 38 8.83 -23.20 -0.86
C ASP A 38 7.61 -23.09 0.07
N ALA A 39 6.69 -24.05 0.02
CA ALA A 39 5.49 -24.02 0.87
C ALA A 39 5.85 -24.04 2.36
N ASP A 40 6.83 -24.87 2.74
CA ASP A 40 7.09 -25.20 4.14
C ASP A 40 8.39 -24.59 4.68
N ALA A 41 9.33 -24.20 3.81
CA ALA A 41 10.67 -23.80 4.22
C ALA A 41 11.28 -22.68 3.37
N MET A 42 12.17 -21.90 3.99
CA MET A 42 12.98 -20.90 3.30
C MET A 42 14.02 -21.57 2.38
N ARG A 43 14.34 -20.91 1.26
CA ARG A 43 15.39 -21.37 0.35
C ARG A 43 16.79 -21.20 0.98
N PRO A 44 17.78 -22.03 0.60
CA PRO A 44 19.14 -21.93 1.14
C PRO A 44 19.72 -20.52 1.04
N GLY A 45 20.28 -20.03 2.14
CA GLY A 45 20.85 -18.68 2.22
C GLY A 45 19.82 -17.56 2.39
N VAL A 46 18.51 -17.84 2.38
CA VAL A 46 17.46 -16.86 2.68
C VAL A 46 16.94 -17.10 4.10
N SER A 47 16.90 -16.06 4.92
CA SER A 47 16.24 -16.10 6.23
C SER A 47 15.17 -15.03 6.33
N SER A 48 14.10 -15.29 7.08
CA SER A 48 13.01 -14.34 7.28
C SER A 48 12.58 -14.36 8.74
N ARG A 49 12.55 -13.19 9.38
CA ARG A 49 12.19 -13.02 10.79
C ARG A 49 10.94 -12.15 10.91
N ILE A 50 9.86 -12.72 11.42
CA ILE A 50 8.61 -11.99 11.65
C ILE A 50 8.84 -10.83 12.61
N LEU A 51 8.28 -9.68 12.27
CA LEU A 51 8.30 -8.47 13.07
C LEU A 51 7.19 -8.48 14.13
N PRO A 52 7.38 -7.79 15.28
CA PRO A 52 6.37 -7.73 16.32
C PRO A 52 5.01 -7.18 15.86
N THR A 53 4.00 -7.58 16.62
CA THR A 53 2.61 -7.22 16.42
C THR A 53 2.37 -5.72 16.72
N ARG A 54 2.18 -4.89 15.69
CA ARG A 54 1.58 -3.54 15.74
C ARG A 54 0.06 -3.51 16.02
N PRO A 55 -0.52 -2.49 16.68
CA PRO A 55 -1.97 -2.37 16.85
C PRO A 55 -2.74 -2.27 15.52
N GLY A 56 -4.00 -2.75 15.48
CA GLY A 56 -4.88 -2.69 14.30
C GLY A 56 -4.88 -3.97 13.44
N THR A 57 -5.42 -3.87 12.23
CA THR A 57 -5.59 -5.00 11.31
C THR A 57 -4.25 -5.48 10.75
N LYS A 58 -3.92 -6.77 10.95
CA LYS A 58 -2.74 -7.40 10.37
C LYS A 58 -3.06 -8.64 9.57
N PRO A 59 -3.37 -8.48 8.27
CA PRO A 59 -3.58 -9.62 7.41
C PRO A 59 -2.27 -10.31 7.00
N LEU A 60 -1.09 -9.73 7.26
CA LEU A 60 0.19 -10.18 6.70
C LEU A 60 1.29 -10.32 7.77
N ASP A 61 2.11 -11.36 7.62
CA ASP A 61 3.35 -11.65 8.35
C ASP A 61 4.49 -10.75 7.86
N HIS A 62 4.48 -9.49 8.30
CA HIS A 62 5.61 -8.60 8.05
C HIS A 62 6.89 -9.16 8.66
N ALA A 63 7.95 -9.20 7.86
CA ALA A 63 9.22 -9.80 8.27
C ALA A 63 10.42 -8.99 7.75
N ILE A 64 11.57 -9.21 8.39
CA ILE A 64 12.88 -8.83 7.87
C ILE A 64 13.44 -10.04 7.13
N THR A 65 13.77 -9.87 5.85
CA THR A 65 14.39 -10.91 5.03
C THR A 65 15.87 -10.61 4.83
N THR A 66 16.74 -11.59 5.08
CA THR A 66 18.20 -11.49 4.92
C THR A 66 18.70 -12.53 3.93
N PHE A 67 19.72 -12.18 3.17
CA PHE A 67 20.32 -13.02 2.14
C PHE A 67 21.80 -13.25 2.48
N ASN A 68 22.21 -14.51 2.57
CA ASN A 68 23.59 -14.92 2.81
C ASN A 68 24.10 -15.72 1.61
N ARG A 69 24.88 -15.06 0.74
CA ARG A 69 25.53 -15.65 -0.44
C ARG A 69 24.58 -16.49 -1.32
N VAL A 70 23.35 -15.99 -1.51
CA VAL A 70 22.35 -16.63 -2.38
C VAL A 70 22.82 -16.55 -3.83
N GLN A 71 22.92 -17.70 -4.49
CA GLN A 71 23.31 -17.81 -5.88
C GLN A 71 22.07 -17.68 -6.77
N LEU A 72 22.15 -16.82 -7.78
CA LEU A 72 21.08 -16.59 -8.74
C LEU A 72 21.59 -16.83 -10.17
N PRO A 73 20.77 -17.39 -11.07
CA PRO A 73 21.11 -17.46 -12.48
C PRO A 73 21.18 -16.04 -13.08
N SER A 74 21.90 -15.88 -14.19
CA SER A 74 22.08 -14.57 -14.85
C SER A 74 20.75 -13.94 -15.29
N ASN A 75 19.76 -14.76 -15.66
CA ASN A 75 18.42 -14.32 -16.04
C ASN A 75 17.54 -13.88 -14.85
N ALA A 76 18.04 -13.94 -13.61
CA ALA A 76 17.35 -13.39 -12.46
C ALA A 76 17.38 -11.85 -12.44
N LEU A 77 18.33 -11.23 -13.16
CA LEU A 77 18.38 -9.78 -13.33
C LEU A 77 17.31 -9.35 -14.34
N LEU A 78 16.37 -8.49 -13.92
CA LEU A 78 15.19 -8.14 -14.74
C LEU A 78 15.42 -6.98 -15.71
N VAL A 79 16.60 -6.40 -15.73
CA VAL A 79 16.95 -5.16 -16.46
C VAL A 79 18.38 -5.23 -16.99
N SER A 80 18.81 -4.24 -17.77
CA SER A 80 20.19 -4.19 -18.26
C SER A 80 21.21 -4.18 -17.11
N PRO A 81 22.31 -4.96 -17.18
CA PRO A 81 23.40 -4.92 -16.22
C PRO A 81 24.28 -3.68 -16.34
N THR A 82 24.11 -2.88 -17.41
CA THR A 82 24.92 -1.68 -17.65
C THR A 82 24.64 -0.60 -16.63
N LYS A 83 25.68 0.13 -16.23
CA LYS A 83 25.53 1.34 -15.42
C LYS A 83 24.74 2.41 -16.21
N PRO A 84 23.68 3.00 -15.64
CA PRO A 84 22.99 4.12 -16.28
C PRO A 84 23.82 5.41 -16.17
N GLU A 85 23.58 6.36 -17.08
CA GLU A 85 24.10 7.72 -16.95
C GLU A 85 23.53 8.43 -15.72
N ASN A 86 22.24 8.19 -15.42
CA ASN A 86 21.54 8.74 -14.27
C ASN A 86 20.91 7.62 -13.42
N GLU A 87 21.61 7.21 -12.36
CA GLU A 87 21.17 6.15 -11.44
C GLU A 87 19.83 6.44 -10.78
N ARG A 88 19.54 7.70 -10.46
CA ARG A 88 18.28 8.11 -9.81
C ARG A 88 17.10 7.94 -10.75
N ALA A 89 17.24 8.42 -11.99
CA ALA A 89 16.17 8.33 -12.99
C ALA A 89 15.85 6.87 -13.32
N GLU A 90 16.89 6.03 -13.47
CA GLU A 90 16.70 4.59 -13.72
C GLU A 90 15.99 3.90 -12.54
N PHE A 91 16.41 4.17 -11.30
CA PHE A 91 15.75 3.60 -10.13
C PHE A 91 14.28 4.00 -10.03
N LEU A 92 13.94 5.27 -10.26
CA LEU A 92 12.56 5.76 -10.29
C LEU A 92 11.73 5.07 -11.38
N CYS A 93 12.33 4.82 -12.55
CA CYS A 93 11.69 4.05 -13.61
C CYS A 93 11.38 2.61 -13.15
N HIS A 94 12.33 1.94 -12.51
CA HIS A 94 12.13 0.58 -11.98
C HIS A 94 11.04 0.50 -10.90
N ILE A 95 10.91 1.54 -10.06
CA ILE A 95 9.89 1.59 -9.00
C ILE A 95 8.63 2.38 -9.39
N ARG A 96 8.41 2.70 -10.67
CA ARG A 96 7.28 3.54 -11.12
C ARG A 96 5.91 3.08 -10.62
N ARG A 97 5.72 1.77 -10.43
CA ARG A 97 4.48 1.17 -9.90
C ARG A 97 4.20 1.55 -8.45
N VAL A 98 5.20 1.99 -7.68
CA VAL A 98 5.02 2.46 -6.29
C VAL A 98 4.14 3.71 -6.26
N ALA A 99 4.31 4.64 -7.20
CA ALA A 99 3.46 5.83 -7.28
C ALA A 99 1.99 5.46 -7.55
N VAL A 100 1.74 4.58 -8.53
CA VAL A 100 0.41 4.07 -8.85
C VAL A 100 -0.21 3.33 -7.65
N GLY A 101 0.55 2.46 -6.99
CA GLY A 101 0.11 1.75 -5.79
C GLY A 101 -0.22 2.70 -4.63
N THR A 102 0.54 3.78 -4.47
CA THR A 102 0.33 4.81 -3.44
C THR A 102 -0.95 5.59 -3.70
N LEU A 103 -1.21 5.95 -4.96
CA LEU A 103 -2.47 6.59 -5.36
C LEU A 103 -3.65 5.64 -5.11
N SER A 104 -3.56 4.39 -5.55
CA SER A 104 -4.59 3.37 -5.34
C SER A 104 -4.92 3.18 -3.85
N LEU A 105 -3.91 3.12 -2.99
CA LEU A 105 -4.11 2.98 -1.54
C LEU A 105 -4.79 4.20 -0.94
N SER A 106 -4.41 5.40 -1.39
CA SER A 106 -5.03 6.66 -0.94
C SER A 106 -6.51 6.75 -1.33
N ILE A 107 -6.87 6.30 -2.54
CA ILE A 107 -8.25 6.28 -3.04
C ILE A 107 -9.17 5.40 -2.16
N MET A 108 -8.63 4.35 -1.51
CA MET A 108 -9.43 3.54 -0.56
C MET A 108 -10.01 4.37 0.60
N GLY A 109 -9.35 5.47 0.98
CA GLY A 109 -9.84 6.39 2.02
C GLY A 109 -11.21 7.00 1.70
N ILE A 110 -11.56 7.14 0.43
CA ILE A 110 -12.87 7.65 -0.02
C ILE A 110 -13.99 6.71 0.45
N SER A 111 -13.77 5.40 0.35
CA SER A 111 -14.75 4.41 0.82
C SER A 111 -14.92 4.51 2.34
N ALA A 112 -13.82 4.68 3.08
CA ALA A 112 -13.85 4.86 4.52
C ALA A 112 -14.63 6.12 4.92
N ILE A 113 -14.42 7.25 4.25
CA ILE A 113 -15.17 8.50 4.48
C ILE A 113 -16.66 8.29 4.24
N ARG A 114 -17.04 7.67 3.11
CA ARG A 114 -18.44 7.44 2.76
C ARG A 114 -19.15 6.53 3.76
N VAL A 115 -18.51 5.43 4.14
CA VAL A 115 -19.05 4.48 5.13
C VAL A 115 -19.14 5.13 6.50
N GLY A 116 -18.06 5.77 6.97
CA GLY A 116 -18.01 6.43 8.27
C GLY A 116 -19.05 7.54 8.40
N THR A 117 -19.18 8.38 7.37
CA THR A 117 -20.19 9.44 7.32
C THR A 117 -21.61 8.87 7.36
N ARG A 118 -21.87 7.79 6.61
CA ARG A 118 -23.19 7.14 6.60
C ARG A 118 -23.53 6.54 7.96
N ILE A 119 -22.57 5.89 8.62
CA ILE A 119 -22.74 5.35 9.97
C ILE A 119 -23.03 6.48 10.95
N ALA A 120 -22.25 7.56 10.92
CA ALA A 120 -22.43 8.71 11.80
C ALA A 120 -23.81 9.38 11.61
N ALA A 121 -24.26 9.53 10.36
CA ALA A 121 -25.58 10.08 10.05
C ALA A 121 -26.70 9.21 10.61
N LEU A 122 -26.71 7.91 10.28
CA LEU A 122 -27.75 6.98 10.72
C LEU A 122 -27.78 6.84 12.25
N TYR A 123 -26.61 6.84 12.90
CA TYR A 123 -26.54 6.82 14.35
C TYR A 123 -27.09 8.12 14.93
N SER A 124 -26.75 9.28 14.36
CA SER A 124 -27.19 10.58 14.86
C SER A 124 -28.68 10.84 14.71
N GLU A 125 -29.31 10.25 13.68
CA GLU A 125 -30.77 10.28 13.49
C GLU A 125 -31.51 9.44 14.55
N ARG A 126 -30.92 8.30 14.95
CA ARG A 126 -31.55 7.36 15.88
C ARG A 126 -31.27 7.68 17.34
N ARG A 127 -30.06 8.18 17.63
CA ARG A 127 -29.64 8.47 19.00
C ARG A 127 -30.34 9.73 19.48
N THR A 128 -31.14 9.60 20.52
CA THR A 128 -31.81 10.71 21.18
C THR A 128 -31.16 11.05 22.52
N ILE A 129 -31.37 12.29 22.94
CA ILE A 129 -31.09 12.80 24.29
C ILE A 129 -32.33 13.56 24.80
N THR A 130 -32.37 13.88 26.09
CA THR A 130 -33.41 14.75 26.65
C THR A 130 -33.31 16.14 26.02
N ALA A 131 -34.41 16.65 25.51
CA ALA A 131 -34.49 17.98 24.94
C ALA A 131 -34.39 19.07 26.03
N PRO A 132 -34.14 20.34 25.64
CA PRO A 132 -34.08 21.45 26.59
C PRO A 132 -35.37 21.67 27.39
N ASP A 133 -36.51 21.17 26.89
CA ASP A 133 -37.80 21.21 27.59
C ASP A 133 -37.89 20.22 28.77
N GLY A 134 -36.89 19.33 28.94
CA GLY A 134 -36.80 18.36 30.03
C GLY A 134 -37.70 17.13 29.88
N HIS A 135 -38.53 17.06 28.84
CA HIS A 135 -39.59 16.06 28.74
C HIS A 135 -39.62 15.31 27.40
N SER A 136 -39.15 15.92 26.32
CA SER A 136 -39.13 15.29 25.00
C SER A 136 -37.76 14.68 24.66
N ALA A 137 -37.77 13.72 23.75
CA ALA A 137 -36.56 13.12 23.20
C ALA A 137 -36.17 13.86 21.90
N MET A 138 -34.92 14.34 21.84
CA MET A 138 -34.38 15.06 20.70
C MET A 138 -33.25 14.25 20.05
N PRO A 139 -33.32 13.93 18.75
CA PRO A 139 -32.22 13.31 18.01
C PRO A 139 -30.96 14.17 18.05
N ILE A 140 -29.78 13.56 18.21
CA ILE A 140 -28.52 14.32 18.26
C ILE A 140 -28.17 14.94 16.91
N ILE A 141 -28.74 14.46 15.80
CA ILE A 141 -28.58 15.11 14.48
C ILE A 141 -29.20 16.52 14.44
N SER A 142 -30.07 16.87 15.38
CA SER A 142 -30.65 18.21 15.45
C SER A 142 -29.63 19.30 15.86
N PHE A 143 -28.47 18.92 16.39
CA PHE A 143 -27.41 19.87 16.72
C PHE A 143 -26.53 20.16 15.50
N SER A 144 -26.31 21.45 15.20
CA SER A 144 -25.45 21.88 14.09
C SER A 144 -24.00 21.38 14.24
N THR A 145 -23.53 21.21 15.49
CA THR A 145 -22.22 20.63 15.79
C THR A 145 -22.12 19.16 15.37
N GLN A 146 -23.23 18.42 15.31
CA GLN A 146 -23.25 17.08 14.71
C GLN A 146 -23.48 17.08 13.19
N GLN A 147 -24.31 17.99 12.69
CA GLN A 147 -24.59 18.07 11.25
C GLN A 147 -23.33 18.40 10.44
N ARG A 148 -22.54 19.37 10.90
CA ARG A 148 -21.35 19.87 10.18
C ARG A 148 -20.36 18.78 9.76
N PRO A 149 -19.82 17.94 10.66
CA PRO A 149 -18.86 16.91 10.27
C PRO A 149 -19.49 15.84 9.35
N ILE A 150 -20.79 15.55 9.49
CA ILE A 150 -21.50 14.62 8.59
C ILE A 150 -21.60 15.20 7.18
N VAL A 151 -22.04 16.45 7.05
CA VAL A 151 -22.14 17.14 5.75
C VAL A 151 -20.76 17.26 5.11
N GLU A 152 -19.74 17.63 5.89
CA GLU A 152 -18.37 17.73 5.41
C GLU A 152 -17.85 16.39 4.88
N GLY A 153 -18.02 15.30 5.63
CA GLY A 153 -17.63 13.96 5.18
C GLY A 153 -18.37 13.52 3.90
N TRP A 154 -19.65 13.88 3.77
CA TRP A 154 -20.43 13.59 2.56
C TRP A 154 -19.90 14.37 1.34
N VAL A 155 -19.65 15.67 1.50
CA VAL A 155 -19.08 16.53 0.45
C VAL A 155 -17.69 16.04 0.06
N GLN A 156 -16.81 15.79 1.02
CA GLN A 156 -15.47 15.24 0.78
C GLN A 156 -15.54 13.91 0.02
N GLY A 157 -16.45 13.00 0.41
CA GLY A 157 -16.64 11.73 -0.29
C GLY A 157 -17.02 11.93 -1.77
N LYS A 158 -17.83 12.93 -2.11
CA LYS A 158 -18.20 13.26 -3.50
C LYS A 158 -17.05 13.88 -4.27
N VAL A 159 -16.43 14.93 -3.72
CA VAL A 159 -15.33 15.66 -4.36
C VAL A 159 -14.14 14.74 -4.60
N LEU A 160 -13.75 13.95 -3.59
CA LEU A 160 -12.63 13.02 -3.71
C LEU A 160 -12.90 11.88 -4.69
N THR A 161 -14.16 11.45 -4.86
CA THR A 161 -14.52 10.47 -5.90
C THR A 161 -14.25 11.04 -7.29
N ALA A 162 -14.67 12.28 -7.56
CA ALA A 162 -14.40 12.94 -8.84
C ALA A 162 -12.89 13.16 -9.05
N PHE A 163 -12.18 13.59 -8.02
CA PHE A 163 -10.73 13.74 -8.04
C PHE A 163 -10.02 12.42 -8.33
N ALA A 164 -10.45 11.31 -7.73
CA ALA A 164 -9.88 9.99 -7.96
C ALA A 164 -10.00 9.58 -9.44
N HIS A 165 -11.16 9.81 -10.07
CA HIS A 165 -11.33 9.51 -11.50
C HIS A 165 -10.39 10.35 -12.36
N TRP A 166 -10.26 11.64 -12.06
CA TRP A 166 -9.32 12.53 -12.74
C TRP A 166 -7.86 12.08 -12.57
N ALA A 167 -7.45 11.78 -11.33
CA ALA A 167 -6.08 11.37 -11.00
C ALA A 167 -5.71 10.01 -11.64
N VAL A 168 -6.65 9.06 -11.71
CA VAL A 168 -6.44 7.79 -12.43
C VAL A 168 -6.22 8.05 -13.91
N GLY A 169 -6.94 9.01 -14.52
CA GLY A 169 -6.74 9.41 -15.91
C GLY A 169 -5.36 10.01 -16.22
N MET A 170 -4.64 10.50 -15.20
CA MET A 170 -3.27 11.01 -15.36
C MET A 170 -2.20 9.91 -15.28
N CYS A 171 -2.56 8.70 -14.83
CA CYS A 171 -1.58 7.62 -14.73
C CYS A 171 -1.15 7.19 -16.14
N PRO A 172 0.16 7.15 -16.45
CA PRO A 172 0.64 6.73 -17.76
C PRO A 172 0.17 5.32 -18.09
N ASP A 173 -0.15 5.08 -19.37
CA ASP A 173 -0.53 3.77 -19.86
C ASP A 173 0.61 2.76 -19.59
N PRO A 174 0.38 1.69 -18.81
CA PRO A 174 1.41 0.68 -18.56
C PRO A 174 1.93 0.00 -19.84
N ALA A 175 1.16 0.02 -20.93
CA ALA A 175 1.53 -0.52 -22.24
C ALA A 175 2.41 0.42 -23.09
N ARG A 176 2.58 1.69 -22.70
CA ARG A 176 3.44 2.66 -23.40
C ARG A 176 4.50 3.22 -22.44
N PRO A 177 5.68 2.58 -22.32
CA PRO A 177 6.68 2.94 -21.33
C PRO A 177 7.39 4.29 -21.54
N THR A 178 7.05 5.07 -22.57
CA THR A 178 7.81 6.26 -22.97
C THR A 178 6.88 7.39 -23.43
N GLN A 179 6.63 8.32 -22.52
CA GLN A 179 6.78 9.76 -22.75
C GLN A 179 7.58 10.32 -21.59
#